data_AF-A0A9D1IWI7-F1
#
_entry.id   AF-A0A9D1IWI7-F1
#
_cell.length_a   1.000
_cell.length_b   1.000
_cell.length_c   1.000
_cell.angle_alpha   90.00
_cell.angle_beta   90.00
_cell.angle_gamma   90.00
#
_symmetry.space_group_name_H-M   'P 1'
#
loop_
_entity.id
_entity.type
_entity.pdbx_description
1 polymer ?
#
loop_
_entity_poly.entity_id
_entity_poly.type
_entity_poly.pdbx_seq_one_letter_code
_entity_poly.pdbx_strand_id
1 'polypeptide(L)'
;MTTGERIKKRRLQLGMTVPETADKLGVSVATMYRYEKGEIEKLPSTALEPLARLLHTTPAWLMGWKEEDGPSYPPVGHIPLLKDISGDVPLLDEQNIEDYIPSPPFLRTDFAIRHRGHDMINARIFDGDIVYIRSCRDVNNGEIAAVLIDGQMALKRVYRMPDRLTLRAENPLVLDRVFSWAELDRVRIVGQGVCFLSPVQHEADRAGGDWRRFVGRPAAARGGGVTPMDEEQARLAWKHDQQRKRSGKDPADE
;
A
#
# COMPACT_ATOMS: atom_id res chain seq x y z
N MET A 1 -3.75 -24.98 7.15
CA MET A 1 -4.19 -24.10 8.25
C MET A 1 -5.54 -24.58 8.73
N THR A 2 -5.69 -24.89 10.03
CA THR A 2 -6.97 -25.27 10.63
C THR A 2 -7.90 -24.06 10.78
N THR A 3 -9.19 -24.29 10.99
CA THR A 3 -10.18 -23.23 11.29
C THR A 3 -9.75 -22.38 12.49
N GLY A 4 -9.29 -23.03 13.57
CA GLY A 4 -8.80 -22.35 14.77
C GLY A 4 -7.58 -21.46 14.52
N GLU A 5 -6.64 -21.92 13.70
CA GLU A 5 -5.51 -21.12 13.26
C GLU A 5 -5.94 -19.92 12.42
N ARG A 6 -6.94 -20.07 11.54
CA ARG A 6 -7.50 -18.96 10.72
C ARG A 6 -8.15 -17.90 11.59
N ILE A 7 -8.92 -18.32 12.60
CA ILE A 7 -9.54 -17.45 13.60
C ILE A 7 -8.46 -16.68 14.39
N LYS A 8 -7.50 -17.41 14.99
CA LYS A 8 -6.42 -16.80 15.77
C LYS A 8 -5.61 -15.81 14.95
N LYS A 9 -5.24 -16.22 13.73
CA LYS A 9 -4.54 -15.34 12.79
C LYS A 9 -5.38 -14.09 12.57
N ARG A 10 -6.63 -14.20 12.10
CA ARG A 10 -7.53 -13.07 11.77
C ARG A 10 -7.74 -12.12 12.95
N ARG A 11 -7.98 -12.65 14.15
CA ARG A 11 -8.12 -11.84 15.37
C ARG A 11 -6.88 -11.01 15.66
N LEU A 12 -5.69 -11.62 15.59
CA LEU A 12 -4.42 -10.90 15.74
C LEU A 12 -4.22 -9.87 14.61
N GLN A 13 -4.72 -10.14 13.41
CA GLN A 13 -4.67 -9.18 12.30
C GLN A 13 -5.44 -7.89 12.59
N LEU A 14 -6.57 -8.03 13.29
CA LEU A 14 -7.43 -6.92 13.69
C LEU A 14 -7.00 -6.26 15.00
N GLY A 15 -5.88 -6.69 15.60
CA GLY A 15 -5.40 -6.16 16.89
C GLY A 15 -6.30 -6.50 18.07
N MET A 16 -7.20 -7.47 17.93
CA MET A 16 -8.16 -7.83 18.98
C MET A 16 -7.57 -8.82 19.98
N THR A 17 -7.87 -8.62 21.26
CA THR A 17 -7.51 -9.60 22.30
C THR A 17 -8.55 -10.73 22.36
N VAL A 18 -8.17 -11.87 22.95
CA VAL A 18 -9.11 -13.00 23.14
C VAL A 18 -10.32 -12.59 23.99
N PRO A 19 -10.16 -11.88 25.13
CA PRO A 19 -11.30 -11.43 25.93
C PRO A 19 -12.24 -10.50 25.17
N GLU A 20 -11.72 -9.50 24.45
CA GLU A 20 -12.55 -8.57 23.65
C GLU A 20 -13.33 -9.29 22.54
N THR A 21 -12.70 -10.30 21.92
CA THR A 21 -13.36 -11.08 20.86
C THR A 21 -14.47 -11.96 21.44
N ALA A 22 -14.23 -12.57 22.60
CA ALA A 22 -15.21 -13.40 23.29
C ALA A 22 -16.44 -12.58 23.73
N ASP A 23 -16.19 -11.39 24.29
CA ASP A 23 -17.22 -10.45 24.72
C ASP A 23 -18.11 -10.01 23.55
N LYS A 24 -17.50 -9.58 22.44
CA LYS A 24 -18.23 -9.19 21.21
C LYS A 24 -19.00 -10.34 20.56
N LEU A 25 -18.54 -11.58 20.73
CA LEU A 25 -19.21 -12.77 20.21
C LEU A 25 -20.29 -13.31 21.16
N GLY A 26 -20.35 -12.83 22.41
CA GLY A 26 -21.26 -13.34 23.43
C GLY A 26 -20.91 -14.75 23.91
N VAL A 27 -19.63 -15.14 23.89
CA VAL A 27 -19.16 -16.46 24.36
C VAL A 27 -18.18 -16.30 25.52
N SER A 28 -17.97 -17.38 26.29
CA SER A 28 -16.95 -17.36 27.34
C SER A 28 -15.54 -17.26 26.74
N VAL A 29 -14.62 -16.61 27.46
CA VAL A 29 -13.19 -16.53 27.08
C VAL A 29 -12.58 -17.93 26.88
N ALA A 30 -12.96 -18.89 27.73
CA ALA A 30 -12.54 -20.29 27.61
C ALA A 30 -13.03 -20.91 26.30
N THR A 31 -14.27 -20.63 25.89
CA THR A 31 -14.82 -21.08 24.60
C THR A 31 -14.01 -20.51 23.42
N MET A 32 -13.61 -19.24 23.48
CA MET A 32 -12.80 -18.61 22.44
C MET A 32 -11.42 -19.28 22.31
N TYR A 33 -10.76 -19.60 23.43
CA TYR A 33 -9.51 -20.36 23.41
C TYR A 33 -9.68 -21.77 22.82
N ARG A 34 -10.80 -22.44 23.08
CA ARG A 34 -11.11 -23.75 22.49
C ARG A 34 -11.31 -23.67 20.99
N TYR A 35 -11.96 -22.61 20.49
CA TYR A 35 -12.07 -22.36 19.06
C TYR A 35 -10.69 -22.17 18.41
N GLU A 36 -9.81 -21.37 19.00
CA GLU A 36 -8.45 -21.14 18.45
C GLU A 36 -7.56 -22.38 18.46
N LYS A 37 -7.70 -23.24 19.47
CA LYS A 37 -6.94 -24.49 19.57
C LYS A 37 -7.46 -25.61 18.66
N GLY A 38 -8.64 -25.45 18.07
CA GLY A 38 -9.26 -26.50 17.25
C GLY A 38 -9.79 -27.69 18.07
N GLU A 39 -10.00 -27.52 19.39
CA GLU A 39 -10.62 -28.55 20.24
C GLU A 39 -12.11 -28.77 19.90
N ILE A 40 -12.70 -27.88 19.11
CA ILE A 40 -14.06 -27.95 18.60
C ILE A 40 -13.97 -28.13 17.09
N GLU A 41 -14.05 -29.37 16.62
CA GLU A 41 -13.93 -29.74 15.20
C GLU A 41 -14.98 -29.06 14.30
N LYS A 42 -16.17 -28.79 14.86
CA LYS A 42 -17.25 -28.07 14.19
C LYS A 42 -17.72 -26.92 15.07
N LEU A 43 -17.39 -25.69 14.67
CA LEU A 43 -17.97 -24.53 15.30
C LEU A 43 -19.50 -24.60 15.19
N PRO A 44 -20.24 -24.31 16.28
CA PRO A 44 -21.68 -24.24 16.19
C PRO A 44 -22.06 -23.17 15.19
N SER A 45 -23.09 -23.44 14.37
CA SER A 45 -23.58 -22.50 13.35
C SER A 45 -23.93 -21.14 13.97
N THR A 46 -24.41 -21.15 15.21
CA THR A 46 -24.72 -19.96 16.01
C THR A 46 -23.52 -19.07 16.29
N ALA A 47 -22.29 -19.61 16.33
CA ALA A 47 -21.07 -18.84 16.57
C ALA A 47 -20.30 -18.55 15.28
N LEU A 48 -20.35 -19.45 14.29
CA LEU A 48 -19.55 -19.34 13.06
C LEU A 48 -19.88 -18.07 12.26
N GLU A 49 -21.16 -17.75 12.11
CA GLU A 49 -21.60 -16.62 11.29
C GLU A 49 -21.38 -15.26 11.97
N PRO A 50 -21.68 -15.10 13.27
CA PRO A 50 -21.26 -13.91 14.02
C PRO A 50 -19.74 -13.76 14.07
N LEU A 51 -18.98 -14.85 14.19
CA LEU A 51 -17.52 -14.80 14.21
C LEU A 51 -16.96 -14.37 12.85
N ALA A 52 -17.51 -14.87 11.75
CA ALA A 52 -17.13 -14.44 10.41
C ALA A 52 -17.36 -12.94 10.21
N ARG A 53 -18.53 -12.43 10.62
CA ARG A 53 -18.84 -11.00 10.60
C ARG A 53 -17.89 -10.19 11.47
N LEU A 54 -17.63 -10.63 12.70
CA LEU A 54 -16.73 -9.98 13.65
C LEU A 54 -15.28 -9.89 13.12
N LEU A 55 -14.85 -10.93 12.40
CA LEU A 55 -13.51 -11.03 11.82
C LEU A 55 -13.41 -10.48 10.39
N HIS A 56 -14.47 -9.85 9.88
CA HIS A 56 -14.57 -9.32 8.52
C HIS A 56 -14.18 -10.34 7.45
N THR A 57 -14.75 -11.54 7.55
CA THR A 57 -14.48 -12.68 6.66
C THR A 57 -15.77 -13.48 6.40
N THR A 58 -15.67 -14.56 5.63
CA THR A 58 -16.79 -15.46 5.34
C THR A 58 -16.69 -16.76 6.16
N PRO A 59 -17.82 -17.39 6.50
CA PRO A 59 -17.82 -18.73 7.09
C PRO A 59 -17.05 -19.74 6.22
N ALA A 60 -17.19 -19.64 4.89
CA ALA A 60 -16.50 -20.51 3.93
C ALA A 60 -14.97 -20.38 4.03
N TRP A 61 -14.45 -19.16 4.16
CA TRP A 61 -13.02 -18.94 4.33
C TRP A 61 -12.50 -19.41 5.69
N LEU A 62 -13.25 -19.14 6.78
CA LEU A 62 -12.86 -19.62 8.11
C LEU A 62 -12.76 -21.14 8.15
N MET A 63 -13.73 -21.81 7.55
CA MET A 63 -13.79 -23.28 7.49
C MET A 63 -12.83 -23.89 6.44
N GLY A 64 -12.20 -23.07 5.61
CA GLY A 64 -11.29 -23.53 4.55
C GLY A 64 -11.99 -24.20 3.37
N TRP A 65 -13.29 -23.95 3.17
CA TRP A 65 -14.07 -24.50 2.05
C TRP A 65 -13.80 -23.76 0.73
N LYS A 66 -13.46 -22.47 0.81
CA LYS A 66 -13.04 -21.66 -0.33
C LYS A 66 -11.93 -20.70 0.12
N GLU A 67 -10.86 -20.60 -0.68
CA GLU A 67 -9.79 -19.64 -0.42
C GLU A 67 -10.04 -18.28 -1.09
N GLU A 68 -10.85 -18.27 -2.14
CA GLU A 68 -11.15 -17.10 -2.99
C GLU A 68 -12.08 -16.07 -2.30
N ASP A 69 -12.89 -16.50 -1.32
CA ASP A 69 -13.79 -15.64 -0.51
C ASP A 69 -13.08 -15.07 0.74
N GLY A 70 -11.79 -14.76 0.61
CA GLY A 70 -10.95 -14.22 1.69
C GLY A 70 -11.47 -12.90 2.26
N PRO A 71 -11.01 -12.50 3.46
CA PRO A 71 -11.47 -11.25 4.07
C PRO A 71 -11.27 -10.06 3.13
N SER A 72 -12.36 -9.36 2.80
CA SER A 72 -12.40 -8.14 1.97
C SER A 72 -11.86 -6.88 2.68
N TYR A 73 -11.00 -7.05 3.70
CA TYR A 73 -10.55 -5.99 4.63
C TYR A 73 -9.10 -6.23 5.04
N PRO A 74 -8.32 -5.18 5.37
CA PRO A 74 -6.87 -5.16 5.24
C PRO A 74 -6.18 -6.38 5.88
N PRO A 75 -5.12 -6.92 5.26
CA PRO A 75 -4.18 -7.80 5.92
C PRO A 75 -3.54 -7.13 7.17
N VAL A 76 -2.94 -7.91 8.09
CA VAL A 76 -2.35 -7.36 9.34
C VAL A 76 -1.34 -6.29 8.99
N GLY A 77 -1.38 -5.17 9.70
CA GLY A 77 -0.40 -4.10 9.51
C GLY A 77 -0.40 -3.60 8.08
N HIS A 78 -1.51 -3.75 7.34
CA HIS A 78 -1.73 -3.06 6.09
C HIS A 78 -2.75 -1.96 6.31
N ILE A 79 -2.58 -0.88 5.57
CA ILE A 79 -3.45 0.29 5.57
C ILE A 79 -3.99 0.51 4.16
N PRO A 80 -5.18 1.11 4.01
CA PRO A 80 -5.71 1.43 2.69
C PRO A 80 -4.80 2.43 1.97
N LEU A 81 -4.42 2.10 0.74
CA LEU A 81 -3.89 3.03 -0.23
C LEU A 81 -5.08 3.64 -0.97
N LEU A 82 -5.30 4.93 -0.82
CA LEU A 82 -6.41 5.62 -1.47
C LEU A 82 -6.01 6.03 -2.90
N LYS A 83 -6.95 5.89 -3.83
CA LYS A 83 -6.86 6.46 -5.18
C LYS A 83 -7.37 7.92 -5.18
N ASP A 84 -7.70 8.42 -6.36
CA ASP A 84 -8.33 9.72 -6.53
C ASP A 84 -9.69 9.74 -5.79
N ILE A 85 -9.79 10.62 -4.79
CA ILE A 85 -10.97 10.74 -3.96
C ILE A 85 -12.11 11.34 -4.77
N SER A 86 -13.25 10.66 -4.76
CA SER A 86 -14.51 11.19 -5.26
C SER A 86 -15.29 11.81 -4.10
N GLY A 87 -15.75 13.05 -4.27
CA GLY A 87 -16.33 13.87 -3.20
C GLY A 87 -17.69 13.40 -2.65
N ASP A 88 -18.31 12.40 -3.28
CA ASP A 88 -19.66 11.95 -2.97
C ASP A 88 -19.73 10.88 -1.85
N VAL A 89 -18.59 10.33 -1.44
CA VAL A 89 -18.50 9.24 -0.47
C VAL A 89 -17.48 9.53 0.64
N PRO A 90 -17.59 8.89 1.81
CA PRO A 90 -16.62 9.02 2.89
C PRO A 90 -15.17 8.74 2.45
N LEU A 91 -14.19 9.34 3.15
CA LEU A 91 -12.76 9.24 2.81
C LEU A 91 -12.29 7.78 2.68
N LEU A 92 -12.65 6.93 3.64
CA LEU A 92 -12.25 5.52 3.71
C LEU A 92 -13.35 4.58 3.17
N ASP A 93 -14.16 5.04 2.23
CA ASP A 93 -15.09 4.19 1.49
C ASP A 93 -14.33 3.24 0.57
N GLU A 94 -14.84 2.02 0.38
CA GLU A 94 -14.24 1.01 -0.52
C GLU A 94 -14.05 1.55 -1.94
N GLN A 95 -14.94 2.45 -2.38
CA GLN A 95 -14.81 3.12 -3.67
C GLN A 95 -13.60 4.04 -3.77
N ASN A 96 -12.98 4.46 -2.68
CA ASN A 96 -11.77 5.28 -2.66
C ASN A 96 -10.50 4.46 -2.45
N ILE A 97 -10.59 3.16 -2.18
CA ILE A 97 -9.44 2.29 -1.92
C ILE A 97 -8.90 1.72 -3.25
N GLU A 98 -7.62 1.93 -3.52
CA GLU A 98 -6.85 1.34 -4.63
C GLU A 98 -6.38 -0.07 -4.25
N ASP A 99 -5.77 -0.18 -3.06
CA ASP A 99 -5.14 -1.40 -2.56
C ASP A 99 -4.97 -1.31 -1.03
N TYR A 100 -4.43 -2.36 -0.41
CA TYR A 100 -3.94 -2.36 0.96
C TYR A 100 -2.44 -2.59 0.99
N ILE A 101 -1.68 -1.65 1.56
CA ILE A 101 -0.22 -1.70 1.58
C ILE A 101 0.31 -1.89 3.00
N PRO A 102 1.46 -2.59 3.19
CA PRO A 102 2.03 -2.77 4.52
C PRO A 102 2.47 -1.43 5.13
N SER A 103 2.14 -1.23 6.40
CA SER A 103 2.58 -0.10 7.22
C SER A 103 3.22 -0.61 8.50
N PRO A 104 4.52 -0.34 8.72
CA PRO A 104 5.18 -0.67 9.96
C PRO A 104 4.49 -0.03 11.19
N PRO A 105 4.23 -0.79 12.28
CA PRO A 105 3.48 -0.29 13.44
C PRO A 105 4.04 0.98 14.08
N PHE A 106 5.37 1.19 14.01
CA PHE A 106 6.02 2.37 14.59
C PHE A 106 5.66 3.68 13.87
N LEU A 107 5.21 3.63 12.61
CA LEU A 107 4.81 4.83 11.86
C LEU A 107 3.50 5.43 12.40
N ARG A 108 2.61 4.58 12.96
CA ARG A 108 1.27 4.98 13.43
C ARG A 108 0.52 5.78 12.37
N THR A 109 0.37 5.19 11.18
CA THR A 109 -0.32 5.76 10.03
C THR A 109 -1.59 4.98 9.76
N ASP A 110 -2.61 5.66 9.24
CA ASP A 110 -3.97 5.11 9.11
C ASP A 110 -4.33 4.80 7.67
N PHE A 111 -3.79 5.54 6.72
CA PHE A 111 -3.95 5.32 5.28
C PHE A 111 -2.73 5.85 4.53
N ALA A 112 -2.63 5.52 3.25
CA ALA A 112 -1.63 6.07 2.36
C ALA A 112 -2.29 6.66 1.12
N ILE A 113 -1.57 7.55 0.44
CA ILE A 113 -1.98 8.10 -0.85
C ILE A 113 -0.82 8.00 -1.83
N ARG A 114 -1.13 7.81 -3.11
CA ARG A 114 -0.16 7.96 -4.19
C ARG A 114 -0.07 9.42 -4.59
N HIS A 115 1.11 10.02 -4.49
CA HIS A 115 1.34 11.36 -4.99
C HIS A 115 1.31 11.35 -6.52
N ARG A 116 0.54 12.26 -7.11
CA ARG A 116 0.50 12.50 -8.56
C ARG A 116 0.87 13.95 -8.82
N GLY A 117 1.96 14.18 -9.54
CA GLY A 117 2.45 15.51 -9.89
C GLY A 117 3.85 15.85 -9.37
N HIS A 118 4.17 17.14 -9.44
CA HIS A 118 5.52 17.66 -9.19
C HIS A 118 5.51 18.83 -8.22
N ASP A 119 4.41 19.07 -7.51
CA ASP A 119 4.27 20.18 -6.58
C ASP A 119 5.01 19.93 -5.26
N MET A 120 5.47 18.71 -4.98
CA MET A 120 6.17 18.37 -3.73
C MET A 120 7.66 17.99 -3.90
N ILE A 121 8.27 18.35 -5.04
CA ILE A 121 9.65 17.93 -5.40
C ILE A 121 10.74 18.33 -4.40
N ASN A 122 10.68 19.53 -3.81
CA ASN A 122 11.67 19.99 -2.84
C ASN A 122 11.51 19.33 -1.47
N ALA A 123 10.37 18.69 -1.21
CA ALA A 123 10.19 17.77 -0.09
C ALA A 123 10.68 16.34 -0.40
N ARG A 124 11.27 16.13 -1.59
CA ARG A 124 11.69 14.82 -2.12
C ARG A 124 10.55 13.84 -2.35
N ILE A 125 9.31 14.34 -2.44
CA ILE A 125 8.14 13.55 -2.80
C ILE A 125 7.93 13.75 -4.29
N PHE A 126 8.17 12.70 -5.06
CA PHE A 126 8.08 12.70 -6.51
C PHE A 126 6.79 12.04 -7.00
N ASP A 127 6.50 12.24 -8.27
CA ASP A 127 5.37 11.60 -8.93
C ASP A 127 5.44 10.07 -8.79
N GLY A 128 4.35 9.47 -8.31
CA GLY A 128 4.24 8.04 -8.06
C GLY A 128 4.65 7.58 -6.65
N ASP A 129 5.25 8.45 -5.84
CA ASP A 129 5.60 8.13 -4.45
C ASP A 129 4.37 7.83 -3.61
N ILE A 130 4.50 6.91 -2.66
CA ILE A 130 3.45 6.55 -1.71
C ILE A 130 3.71 7.29 -0.40
N VAL A 131 2.78 8.14 0.01
CA VAL A 131 2.88 8.93 1.24
C VAL A 131 1.97 8.36 2.31
N TYR A 132 2.56 8.01 3.46
CA TYR A 132 1.85 7.44 4.59
C TYR A 132 1.31 8.57 5.48
N ILE A 133 0.01 8.52 5.74
CA ILE A 133 -0.74 9.58 6.40
C ILE A 133 -1.24 9.11 7.76
N ARG A 134 -1.04 9.94 8.78
CA ARG A 134 -1.71 9.81 10.08
C ARG A 134 -2.92 10.74 10.10
N SER A 135 -4.09 10.18 10.37
CA SER A 135 -5.35 10.91 10.45
C SER A 135 -5.31 11.91 11.58
N CYS A 136 -5.55 13.17 11.24
CA CYS A 136 -5.69 14.25 12.21
C CYS A 136 -6.52 15.37 11.59
N ARG A 137 -7.14 16.18 12.44
CA ARG A 137 -7.94 17.34 12.01
C ARG A 137 -7.06 18.58 11.76
N ASP A 138 -5.82 18.53 12.22
CA ASP A 138 -4.89 19.65 12.19
C ASP A 138 -3.44 19.18 12.21
N VAL A 139 -2.53 20.05 11.77
CA VAL A 139 -1.07 19.89 11.70
C VAL A 139 -0.39 21.19 12.14
N ASN A 140 0.88 21.11 12.54
CA ASN A 140 1.65 22.32 12.86
C ASN A 140 2.06 23.08 11.59
N ASN A 141 2.36 24.38 11.76
CA ASN A 141 2.83 25.20 10.64
C ASN A 141 4.11 24.63 10.02
N GLY A 142 4.09 24.51 8.69
CA GLY A 142 5.18 23.95 7.90
C GLY A 142 5.17 22.43 7.77
N GLU A 143 4.30 21.71 8.47
CA GLU A 143 4.16 20.26 8.27
C GLU A 143 3.46 19.96 6.94
N ILE A 144 3.82 18.82 6.35
CA ILE A 144 3.17 18.30 5.14
C ILE A 144 1.89 17.60 5.56
N ALA A 145 0.77 17.97 4.95
CA ALA A 145 -0.52 17.36 5.19
C ALA A 145 -1.17 16.89 3.90
N ALA A 146 -1.93 15.81 4.01
CA ALA A 146 -2.97 15.49 3.05
C ALA A 146 -4.16 16.41 3.31
N VAL A 147 -4.59 17.11 2.26
CA VAL A 147 -5.66 18.09 2.29
C VAL A 147 -6.65 17.80 1.17
N LEU A 148 -7.93 17.93 1.47
CA LEU A 148 -8.98 17.97 0.48
C LEU A 148 -9.24 19.44 0.12
N ILE A 149 -9.07 19.79 -1.15
CA ILE A 149 -9.36 21.12 -1.68
C ILE A 149 -10.43 20.96 -2.75
N ASP A 150 -11.61 21.55 -2.56
CA ASP A 150 -12.76 21.41 -3.47
C ASP A 150 -13.06 19.92 -3.78
N GLY A 151 -12.94 19.06 -2.76
CA GLY A 151 -13.17 17.61 -2.87
C GLY A 151 -11.99 16.80 -3.44
N GLN A 152 -10.90 17.42 -3.89
CA GLN A 152 -9.74 16.74 -4.46
C GLN A 152 -8.60 16.60 -3.45
N MET A 153 -7.98 15.41 -3.39
CA MET A 153 -6.82 15.15 -2.52
C MET A 153 -5.56 15.82 -3.07
N ALA A 154 -4.81 16.48 -2.19
CA ALA A 154 -3.49 17.02 -2.49
C ALA A 154 -2.56 16.94 -1.27
N LEU A 155 -1.26 17.01 -1.52
CA LEU A 155 -0.24 17.20 -0.48
C LEU A 155 0.23 18.65 -0.50
N LYS A 156 0.24 19.29 0.68
CA LYS A 156 0.70 20.68 0.83
C LYS A 156 1.38 20.86 2.18
N ARG A 157 2.30 21.83 2.26
CA ARG A 157 2.66 22.42 3.56
C ARG A 157 1.54 23.33 4.03
N VAL A 158 1.16 23.21 5.30
CA VAL A 158 0.08 23.98 5.89
C VAL A 158 0.67 25.12 6.74
N TYR A 159 0.18 26.34 6.54
CA TYR A 159 0.50 27.49 7.37
C TYR A 159 -0.78 28.20 7.79
N ARG A 160 -1.05 28.21 9.09
CA ARG A 160 -2.12 28.98 9.72
C ARG A 160 -1.58 30.33 10.15
N MET A 161 -2.25 31.38 9.68
CA MET A 161 -2.05 32.78 10.07
C MET A 161 -3.32 33.28 10.75
N PRO A 162 -3.32 34.41 11.48
CA PRO A 162 -4.49 34.89 12.21
C PRO A 162 -5.75 35.12 11.38
N ASP A 163 -5.62 35.36 10.07
CA ASP A 163 -6.68 35.74 9.13
C ASP A 163 -6.93 34.72 8.01
N ARG A 164 -6.05 33.72 7.86
CA ARG A 164 -6.03 32.85 6.66
C ARG A 164 -5.30 31.52 6.89
N LEU A 165 -5.60 30.58 6.00
CA LEU A 165 -4.87 29.34 5.79
C LEU A 165 -4.10 29.42 4.46
N THR A 166 -2.79 29.23 4.50
CA THR A 166 -1.95 29.11 3.31
C THR A 166 -1.52 27.66 3.11
N LEU A 167 -1.78 27.13 1.93
CA LEU A 167 -1.33 25.84 1.46
C LEU A 167 -0.20 26.03 0.44
N ARG A 168 1.00 25.62 0.82
CA ARG A 168 2.21 25.83 0.03
C ARG A 168 2.67 24.54 -0.63
N ALA A 169 3.03 24.63 -1.90
CA ALA A 169 3.72 23.57 -2.63
C ALA A 169 5.21 23.60 -2.29
N GLU A 170 5.88 22.44 -2.35
CA GLU A 170 7.34 22.35 -2.31
C GLU A 170 7.90 22.35 -3.75
N ASN A 171 7.40 23.28 -4.55
CA ASN A 171 7.87 23.57 -5.90
C ASN A 171 7.71 25.08 -6.17
N PRO A 172 8.81 25.84 -6.40
CA PRO A 172 8.75 27.27 -6.66
C PRO A 172 7.94 27.68 -7.90
N LEU A 173 7.71 26.74 -8.83
CA LEU A 173 6.91 26.97 -10.04
C LEU A 173 5.40 26.82 -9.80
N VAL A 174 4.99 26.37 -8.60
CA VAL A 174 3.60 26.17 -8.23
C VAL A 174 3.20 27.24 -7.22
N LEU A 175 2.14 27.98 -7.52
CA LEU A 175 1.64 29.04 -6.65
C LEU A 175 0.98 28.49 -5.38
N ASP A 176 1.22 29.19 -4.27
CA ASP A 176 0.56 28.93 -3.00
C ASP A 176 -0.95 29.22 -3.11
N ARG A 177 -1.76 28.38 -2.47
CA ARG A 177 -3.21 28.59 -2.36
C ARG A 177 -3.51 29.20 -1.00
N VAL A 178 -4.27 30.29 -0.99
CA VAL A 178 -4.62 31.02 0.24
C VAL A 178 -6.13 31.01 0.38
N PHE A 179 -6.60 30.65 1.57
CA PHE A 179 -8.02 30.59 1.92
C PHE A 179 -8.26 31.51 3.12
N SER A 180 -9.23 32.41 2.99
CA SER A 180 -9.73 33.17 4.14
C SER A 180 -10.52 32.25 5.08
N TRP A 181 -10.78 32.70 6.30
CA TRP A 181 -11.61 31.93 7.23
C TRP A 181 -13.04 31.67 6.72
N ALA A 182 -13.56 32.51 5.83
CA ALA A 182 -14.86 32.33 5.20
C ALA A 182 -14.88 31.21 4.14
N GLU A 183 -13.71 30.79 3.64
CA GLU A 183 -13.56 29.79 2.57
C GLU A 183 -13.04 28.43 3.10
N LEU A 184 -13.01 28.25 4.43
CA LEU A 184 -12.53 27.00 5.03
C LEU A 184 -13.42 25.79 4.76
N ASP A 185 -14.67 25.99 4.35
CA ASP A 185 -15.55 24.91 3.91
C ASP A 185 -15.01 24.17 2.67
N ARG A 186 -14.23 24.87 1.84
CA ARG A 186 -13.59 24.32 0.64
C ARG A 186 -12.32 23.52 0.92
N VAL A 187 -11.75 23.65 2.12
CA VAL A 187 -10.46 23.04 2.47
C VAL A 187 -10.54 22.27 3.78
N ARG A 188 -10.19 20.99 3.72
CA ARG A 188 -10.16 20.12 4.90
C ARG A 188 -8.84 19.39 5.02
N ILE A 189 -8.16 19.55 6.15
CA ILE A 189 -7.01 18.70 6.50
C ILE A 189 -7.57 17.33 6.90
N VAL A 190 -7.04 16.28 6.26
CA VAL A 190 -7.42 14.89 6.56
C VAL A 190 -6.35 14.15 7.35
N GLY A 191 -5.09 14.58 7.26
CA GLY A 191 -4.02 13.99 8.04
C GLY A 191 -2.64 14.56 7.75
N GLN A 192 -1.70 14.19 8.62
CA GLN A 192 -0.29 14.55 8.56
C GLN A 192 0.49 13.51 7.72
N GLY A 193 1.33 13.97 6.80
CA GLY A 193 2.31 13.12 6.11
C GLY A 193 3.46 12.74 7.04
N VAL A 194 3.62 11.45 7.32
CA VAL A 194 4.62 10.93 8.27
C VAL A 194 5.91 10.54 7.56
N CYS A 195 5.79 9.80 6.46
CA CYS A 195 6.91 9.38 5.63
C CYS A 195 6.42 9.06 4.22
N PHE A 196 7.35 8.82 3.29
CA PHE A 196 7.03 8.38 1.94
C PHE A 196 7.93 7.21 1.52
N LEU A 197 7.44 6.43 0.58
CA LEU A 197 8.14 5.37 -0.12
C LEU A 197 8.24 5.76 -1.59
N SER A 198 9.46 5.87 -2.09
CA SER A 198 9.73 6.15 -3.50
C SER A 198 10.13 4.85 -4.21
N PRO A 199 9.35 4.36 -5.18
CA PRO A 199 9.71 3.17 -5.94
C PRO A 199 10.92 3.45 -6.85
N VAL A 200 11.84 2.50 -6.92
CA VAL A 200 12.94 2.57 -7.89
C VAL A 200 12.37 2.43 -9.28
N GLN A 201 12.53 3.45 -10.10
CA GLN A 201 12.13 3.39 -11.51
C GLN A 201 13.22 2.72 -12.32
N HIS A 202 12.94 1.54 -12.89
CA HIS A 202 13.83 0.93 -13.86
C HIS A 202 13.54 1.48 -15.27
N GLU A 203 14.56 1.53 -16.12
CA GLU A 203 14.44 2.05 -17.48
C GLU A 203 13.42 1.27 -18.32
N ALA A 204 13.28 -0.03 -18.05
CA ALA A 204 12.27 -0.90 -18.65
C ALA A 204 10.83 -0.52 -18.29
N ASP A 205 10.60 0.04 -17.08
CA ASP A 205 9.27 0.42 -16.60
C ASP A 205 8.76 1.68 -17.32
N ARG A 206 9.67 2.60 -17.67
CA ARG A 206 9.37 3.83 -18.40
C ARG A 206 8.89 3.59 -19.83
N ALA A 207 9.26 2.45 -20.42
CA ALA A 207 8.86 2.08 -21.77
C ALA A 207 7.48 1.42 -21.85
N GLY A 208 6.75 1.31 -20.73
CA GLY A 208 5.46 0.64 -20.68
C GLY A 208 5.57 -0.89 -20.83
N GLY A 209 6.67 -1.48 -20.36
CA GLY A 209 6.87 -2.94 -20.36
C GLY A 209 7.30 -3.55 -21.70
N ASP A 210 7.54 -2.76 -22.75
CA ASP A 210 8.06 -3.27 -24.02
C ASP A 210 9.59 -3.22 -24.08
N TRP A 211 10.22 -4.23 -23.49
CA TRP A 211 11.68 -4.44 -23.53
C TRP A 211 12.22 -4.58 -24.96
N ARG A 212 11.37 -4.88 -25.96
CA ARG A 212 11.79 -5.06 -27.36
C ARG A 212 12.28 -3.75 -28.00
N ARG A 213 11.97 -2.59 -27.41
CA ARG A 213 12.52 -1.30 -27.84
C ARG A 213 14.01 -1.13 -27.53
N PHE A 214 14.56 -1.93 -26.62
CA PHE A 214 15.99 -1.91 -26.26
C PHE A 214 16.84 -2.84 -27.12
N VAL A 215 16.24 -3.82 -27.80
CA VAL A 215 16.93 -4.60 -28.84
C VAL A 215 16.90 -3.74 -30.10
N GLY A 216 17.88 -2.86 -30.23
CA GLY A 216 17.94 -1.88 -31.32
C GLY A 216 17.65 -2.52 -32.67
N ARG A 217 16.70 -1.93 -33.43
CA ARG A 217 16.65 -2.15 -34.88
C ARG A 217 18.05 -1.82 -35.42
N PRO A 218 18.66 -2.67 -36.24
CA PRO A 218 20.00 -2.39 -36.76
C PRO A 218 19.96 -1.04 -37.48
N ALA A 219 20.67 -0.07 -36.91
CA ALA A 219 20.95 1.19 -37.57
C ALA A 219 21.76 0.84 -38.83
N ALA A 220 21.21 1.17 -39.99
CA ALA A 220 21.90 1.03 -41.26
C ALA A 220 23.28 1.71 -41.14
N ALA A 221 24.30 0.91 -41.41
CA ALA A 221 25.71 1.20 -41.25
C ALA A 221 26.13 2.60 -41.74
N ARG A 222 26.88 3.32 -40.90
CA ARG A 222 28.00 4.16 -41.34
C ARG A 222 29.15 4.06 -40.35
N GLY A 223 30.16 3.28 -40.76
CA GLY A 223 31.59 3.46 -40.48
C GLY A 223 32.05 3.51 -39.02
N GLY A 224 32.67 2.42 -38.56
CA GLY A 224 33.49 2.41 -37.34
C GLY A 224 33.39 1.08 -36.62
N GLY A 225 34.42 0.25 -36.75
CA GLY A 225 34.39 -1.16 -36.36
C GLY A 225 34.28 -1.39 -34.85
N VAL A 226 33.19 -2.06 -34.47
CA VAL A 226 33.17 -2.99 -33.35
C VAL A 226 32.58 -4.27 -33.91
N THR A 227 33.38 -5.33 -34.01
CA THR A 227 32.89 -6.64 -34.43
C THR A 227 31.86 -7.11 -33.39
N PRO A 228 30.61 -7.39 -33.77
CA PRO A 228 29.62 -7.92 -32.83
C PRO A 228 30.06 -9.30 -32.35
N MET A 229 29.91 -9.57 -31.07
CA MET A 229 29.97 -10.94 -30.56
C MET A 229 28.80 -11.71 -31.19
N ASP A 230 29.13 -12.72 -31.99
CA ASP A 230 28.17 -13.51 -32.78
C ASP A 230 27.02 -13.99 -31.87
N GLU A 231 25.77 -13.81 -32.32
CA GLU A 231 24.57 -14.17 -31.53
C GLU A 231 24.62 -15.63 -31.06
N GLU A 232 25.31 -16.49 -31.83
CA GLU A 232 25.55 -17.88 -31.49
C GLU A 232 26.48 -18.05 -30.28
N GLN A 233 27.53 -17.22 -30.17
CA GLN A 233 28.45 -17.23 -29.02
C GLN A 233 27.78 -16.70 -27.74
N ALA A 234 26.93 -15.67 -27.85
CA ALA A 234 26.15 -15.18 -26.71
C ALA A 234 25.12 -16.22 -26.23
N ARG A 235 24.48 -16.94 -27.16
CA ARG A 235 23.60 -18.08 -26.84
C ARG A 235 24.34 -19.23 -26.18
N LEU A 236 25.54 -19.56 -26.65
CA LEU A 236 26.38 -20.61 -26.06
C LEU A 236 26.86 -20.23 -24.65
N ALA A 237 27.28 -18.98 -24.43
CA ALA A 237 27.68 -18.47 -23.13
C ALA A 237 26.52 -18.52 -22.12
N TRP A 238 25.31 -18.13 -22.52
CA TRP A 238 24.13 -18.20 -21.67
C TRP A 238 23.73 -19.65 -21.34
N LYS A 239 23.74 -20.55 -22.33
CA LYS A 239 23.47 -21.98 -22.07
C LYS A 239 24.49 -22.58 -21.11
N HIS A 240 25.76 -22.21 -21.23
CA HIS A 240 26.84 -22.70 -20.36
C HIS A 240 26.70 -22.17 -18.93
N ASP A 241 26.31 -20.90 -18.75
CA ASP A 241 26.01 -20.30 -17.44
C ASP A 241 24.78 -20.96 -16.77
N GLN A 242 23.73 -21.25 -17.54
CA GLN A 242 22.54 -21.96 -17.04
C GLN A 242 22.84 -23.42 -16.68
N GLN A 243 23.74 -24.09 -17.40
CA GLN A 243 24.21 -25.43 -17.05
C GLN A 243 25.06 -25.42 -15.77
N ARG A 244 25.95 -24.44 -15.60
CA ARG A 244 26.75 -24.26 -14.37
C ARG A 244 25.88 -24.01 -13.13
N LYS A 245 24.83 -23.19 -13.26
CA LYS A 245 23.86 -22.93 -12.17
C LYS A 245 23.02 -24.14 -11.81
N ARG A 246 22.79 -25.06 -12.75
CA ARG A 246 22.08 -26.33 -12.51
C ARG A 246 22.97 -27.43 -11.93
N SER A 247 24.29 -27.40 -12.18
CA SER A 247 25.21 -28.44 -11.71
C SER A 247 25.81 -28.18 -10.32
N GLY A 248 25.55 -27.02 -9.70
CA GLY A 248 25.90 -26.74 -8.30
C GLY A 248 27.38 -26.93 -7.94
N LYS A 249 28.32 -26.51 -8.80
CA LYS A 249 29.76 -26.62 -8.54
C LYS A 249 30.37 -25.22 -8.49
N ASP A 250 30.79 -24.80 -7.29
CA ASP A 250 31.47 -23.52 -7.04
C ASP A 250 32.97 -23.61 -7.39
N PRO A 251 33.62 -22.52 -7.84
CA PRO A 251 34.98 -22.53 -8.39
C PRO A 251 36.08 -22.37 -7.32
N ALA A 252 35.86 -22.87 -6.10
CA ALA A 252 36.82 -22.72 -4.99
C ALA A 252 37.68 -23.97 -4.74
N ASP A 253 37.57 -25.02 -5.55
CA ASP A 253 38.46 -26.18 -5.50
C ASP A 253 38.98 -26.51 -6.92
N GLU A 254 39.92 -25.70 -7.41
CA GLU A 254 40.96 -26.09 -8.37
C GLU A 254 42.18 -25.16 -8.26
#